data_AF-A0A2H4HIC7-F1
#
_entry.id   AF-A0A2H4HIC7-F1
#
_cell.length_a   1.000
_cell.length_b   1.000
_cell.length_c   1.000
_cell.angle_alpha   90.00
_cell.angle_beta   90.00
_cell.angle_gamma   90.00
#
_symmetry.space_group_name_H-M   'P 1'
#
loop_
_entity.id
_entity.type
_entity.pdbx_description
1 polymer ?
#
loop_
_entity_poly.entity_id
_entity_poly.type
_entity_poly.pdbx_seq_one_letter_code
_entity_poly.pdbx_strand_id
1 'polypeptide(L)' 'KAKVFEIKELATGESFIFYKNNSGKTLSSKTVKELLENGKTKEKVTGFISKDNKKYSAYLVFDNKNKVIKKEF' A
#
# COMPACT_ATOMS: atom_id res chain seq x y z
N LYS A 1 7.39 -15.66 -5.20
CA LYS A 1 6.81 -14.30 -5.04
C LYS A 1 6.62 -14.04 -3.53
N ALA A 2 7.22 -12.99 -2.97
CA ALA A 2 7.06 -12.69 -1.54
C ALA A 2 5.62 -12.19 -1.28
N LYS A 3 4.77 -13.05 -0.71
CA LYS A 3 3.51 -12.64 -0.06
C LYS A 3 3.89 -11.88 1.20
N VAL A 4 3.35 -10.67 1.39
CA VAL A 4 3.84 -9.82 2.46
C VAL A 4 2.78 -9.41 3.46
N PHE A 5 1.52 -9.23 3.07
CA PHE A 5 0.42 -9.18 4.04
C PHE A 5 -0.83 -9.84 3.46
N GLU A 6 -1.43 -10.77 4.21
CA GLU A 6 -2.79 -11.26 3.99
C GLU A 6 -3.66 -10.64 5.08
N ILE A 7 -4.59 -9.78 4.69
CA ILE A 7 -5.48 -9.09 5.61
C ILE A 7 -6.88 -9.64 5.41
N LYS A 8 -7.41 -10.29 6.43
CA LYS A 8 -8.79 -10.80 6.44
C LYS A 8 -9.70 -9.77 7.05
N GLU A 9 -10.60 -9.22 6.25
CA GLU A 9 -11.67 -8.36 6.74
C GLU A 9 -12.71 -9.24 7.45
N LEU A 10 -12.80 -9.09 8.78
CA LEU A 10 -13.65 -9.94 9.63
C LEU A 10 -15.15 -9.82 9.32
N ALA A 11 -15.57 -8.68 8.74
CA ALA A 11 -16.97 -8.41 8.40
C ALA A 11 -17.46 -9.14 7.15
N THR A 12 -16.57 -9.37 6.17
CA THR A 12 -16.94 -9.92 4.85
C THR A 12 -16.25 -11.26 4.55
N GLY A 13 -15.25 -11.65 5.36
CA GLY A 13 -14.42 -12.83 5.11
C GLY A 13 -13.43 -12.64 3.95
N GLU A 14 -13.35 -11.44 3.37
CA GLU A 14 -12.48 -11.16 2.23
C GLU A 14 -11.00 -11.11 2.66
N SER A 15 -10.14 -11.76 1.87
CA SER A 15 -8.69 -11.82 2.09
C SER A 15 -7.96 -10.92 1.10
N PHE A 16 -7.35 -9.83 1.57
CA PHE A 16 -6.58 -8.91 0.74
C PHE A 16 -5.09 -9.26 0.81
N ILE A 17 -4.51 -9.61 -0.34
CA ILE A 17 -3.07 -9.88 -0.45
C ILE A 17 -2.37 -8.63 -0.96
N PHE A 18 -1.60 -7.98 -0.09
CA PHE A 18 -0.73 -6.87 -0.46
C PHE A 18 0.63 -7.39 -0.89
N TYR A 19 1.00 -7.12 -2.15
CA TYR A 19 2.31 -7.44 -2.68
C TYR A 19 3.34 -6.39 -2.23
N LYS A 20 4.47 -6.85 -1.67
CA LYS A 20 5.57 -6.00 -1.15
C LYS A 20 6.19 -5.06 -2.16
N ASN A 21 6.03 -5.32 -3.46
CA ASN A 21 6.77 -4.61 -4.48
C ASN A 21 5.90 -3.55 -5.14
N ASN A 22 5.79 -2.39 -4.51
CA ASN A 22 5.19 -1.21 -5.14
C ASN A 22 6.32 -0.25 -5.52
N SER A 23 6.77 -0.27 -6.78
CA SER A 23 7.85 0.59 -7.29
C SER A 23 9.18 0.46 -6.54
N GLY A 24 9.65 -0.77 -6.28
CA GLY A 24 10.95 -1.04 -5.67
C GLY A 24 11.06 -0.75 -4.17
N LYS A 25 9.98 -0.27 -3.53
CA LYS A 25 9.92 -0.08 -2.08
C LYS A 25 9.08 -1.16 -1.41
N THR A 26 9.59 -1.66 -0.29
CA THR A 26 8.83 -2.51 0.64
C THR A 26 7.85 -1.66 1.44
N LEU A 27 6.55 -1.93 1.30
CA LEU A 27 5.54 -1.40 2.21
C LEU A 27 5.65 -2.09 3.57
N SER A 28 5.66 -1.30 4.65
CA SER A 28 5.69 -1.82 6.01
C SER A 28 4.27 -2.18 6.48
N SER A 29 4.15 -3.19 7.34
CA SER A 29 2.88 -3.65 7.92
C SER A 29 2.07 -2.51 8.52
N LYS A 30 2.76 -1.62 9.24
CA LYS A 30 2.15 -0.47 9.92
C LYS A 30 1.49 0.49 8.93
N THR A 31 2.15 0.76 7.80
CA THR A 31 1.62 1.63 6.74
C THR A 31 0.39 1.01 6.09
N VAL A 32 0.42 -0.30 5.78
CA VAL A 32 -0.72 -1.01 5.18
C VAL A 32 -1.92 -1.06 6.13
N LYS A 33 -1.67 -1.30 7.41
CA LYS A 33 -2.72 -1.27 8.44
C LYS A 33 -3.35 0.12 8.55
N GLU A 34 -2.54 1.18 8.59
CA GLU A 34 -3.04 2.56 8.63
C GLU A 34 -3.85 2.92 7.38
N LEU A 35 -3.41 2.48 6.20
CA LEU A 35 -4.12 2.61 4.93
C LEU A 35 -5.49 1.96 4.92
N LEU A 36 -5.62 0.80 5.56
CA LEU A 36 -6.89 0.09 5.64
C LEU A 36 -7.83 0.71 6.66
N GLU A 37 -7.31 1.16 7.80
CA GLU A 37 -8.11 1.81 8.83
C GLU A 37 -8.55 3.23 8.42
N ASN A 38 -7.65 4.00 7.79
CA ASN A 38 -7.92 5.41 7.44
C ASN A 38 -8.26 5.62 5.97
N GLY A 39 -8.08 4.61 5.11
CA GLY A 39 -8.19 4.75 3.64
C GLY A 39 -7.00 5.48 2.98
N LYS A 40 -6.13 6.15 3.75
CA LYS A 40 -4.98 6.91 3.24
C LYS A 40 -3.86 6.97 4.28
N THR A 41 -2.60 7.02 3.83
CA THR A 41 -1.46 7.24 4.73
C THR A 41 -1.42 8.70 5.22
N LYS A 42 -1.16 8.90 6.52
CA LYS A 42 -1.01 10.26 7.08
C LYS A 42 0.17 11.01 6.46
N GLU A 43 1.25 10.29 6.20
CA GLU A 43 2.50 10.85 5.67
C GLU A 43 2.80 10.32 4.26
N LYS A 44 3.60 11.09 3.52
CA LYS A 44 4.12 10.64 2.22
C LYS A 44 5.11 9.50 2.47
N VAL A 45 4.85 8.36 1.84
CA VAL A 45 5.78 7.24 1.88
C VAL A 45 6.94 7.58 0.93
N THR A 46 8.12 7.80 1.50
CA THR A 46 9.33 8.21 0.76
C THR A 46 10.08 7.01 0.20
N GLY A 47 10.83 7.16 -0.90
CA GLY A 47 11.71 6.09 -1.40
C GLY A 47 11.04 5.11 -2.37
N PHE A 48 9.95 5.51 -3.02
CA PHE A 48 9.52 4.85 -4.25
C PHE A 48 10.50 5.17 -5.36
N ILE A 49 10.77 4.22 -6.24
CA ILE A 49 11.69 4.38 -7.35
C ILE A 49 10.86 4.42 -8.64
N SER A 50 10.96 5.54 -9.37
CA SER A 50 10.35 5.71 -10.69
C SER A 50 11.08 4.87 -11.73
N LYS A 51 10.46 4.72 -12.92
CA LYS A 51 11.09 4.04 -14.07
C LYS A 51 12.45 4.66 -14.43
N ASP A 52 12.63 5.94 -14.16
CA ASP A 52 13.87 6.73 -14.33
C ASP A 52 14.86 6.60 -13.16
N ASN A 53 14.70 5.61 -12.28
CA ASN A 53 15.51 5.43 -11.06
C ASN A 53 15.43 6.58 -10.02
N LYS A 54 14.61 7.60 -10.27
CA LYS A 54 14.39 8.71 -9.33
C LYS A 54 13.61 8.27 -8.11
N LYS A 55 14.13 8.61 -6.93
CA LYS A 55 13.42 8.42 -5.66
C LYS A 55 12.36 9.50 -5.52
N TYR A 56 11.14 9.11 -5.19
CA TYR A 56 10.05 10.02 -4.94
C TYR A 56 9.23 9.61 -3.72
N SER A 57 8.42 10.55 -3.26
CA SER A 57 7.54 10.41 -2.11
C SER A 57 6.11 10.57 -2.57
N ALA A 58 5.22 9.66 -2.18
CA ALA A 58 3.81 9.72 -2.53
C ALA A 58 2.96 9.29 -1.34
N TYR A 59 1.77 9.88 -1.21
CA TYR A 59 0.72 9.34 -0.36
C TYR A 59 0.18 8.07 -1.00
N LEU A 60 -0.16 7.11 -0.14
CA LEU A 60 -0.87 5.93 -0.58
C LEU A 60 -2.32 6.08 -0.17
N VAL A 61 -3.21 5.80 -1.11
CA VAL A 61 -4.66 5.80 -0.92
C VAL A 61 -5.17 4.40 -1.21
N PHE A 62 -5.87 3.79 -0.27
CA PHE A 62 -6.52 2.50 -0.45
C PHE A 62 -7.90 2.72 -1.06
N ASP A 63 -8.05 2.29 -2.31
CA ASP A 63 -9.34 2.32 -2.98
C ASP A 63 -10.13 1.07 -2.56
N ASN A 64 -11.03 1.23 -1.58
CA ASN A 64 -11.83 0.10 -1.08
C ASN A 64 -12.80 -0.47 -2.14
N LYS A 65 -13.16 0.30 -3.18
CA LYS A 65 -14.04 -0.15 -4.26
C LYS A 65 -13.36 -1.13 -5.19
N ASN A 66 -12.14 -0.80 -5.62
CA ASN A 66 -11.35 -1.61 -6.54
C ASN A 66 -10.34 -2.51 -5.80
N LYS A 67 -10.26 -2.39 -4.46
CA LYS A 67 -9.32 -3.07 -3.57
C LYS A 67 -7.86 -2.91 -4.04
N VAL A 68 -7.51 -1.72 -4.53
CA VAL A 68 -6.15 -1.38 -5.02
C VAL A 68 -5.56 -0.21 -4.26
N ILE A 69 -4.23 -0.19 -4.13
CA ILE A 69 -3.51 0.98 -3.61
C ILE A 69 -3.18 1.93 -4.77
N LYS A 70 -3.70 3.16 -4.69
CA LYS A 70 -3.35 4.28 -5.55
C LYS A 70 -2.25 5.12 -4.92
N LYS A 71 -1.42 5.73 -5.75
CA LYS A 71 -0.38 6.69 -5.33
C LYS A 71 -0.87 8.09 -5.66
N GLU A 72 -0.84 8.98 -4.68
CA GLU A 72 -1.22 10.38 -4.81
C GLU A 72 0.01 11.24 -4.47
N PHE A 73 0.37 12.18 -5.34
CA PHE A 73 1.63 12.94 -5.28
C PHE A 73 1.45 14.31 -4.64
#